data_AF-A0A961F570-F1
#
_entry.id   AF-A0A961F570-F1
#
_cell.length_a   1.000
_cell.length_b   1.000
_cell.length_c   1.000
_cell.angle_alpha   90.00
_cell.angle_beta   90.00
_cell.angle_gamma   90.00
#
_symmetry.space_group_name_H-M   'P 1'
#
loop_
_entity.id
_entity.type
_entity.pdbx_description
1 polymer ?
#
loop_
_entity_poly.entity_id
_entity_poly.type
_entity_poly.pdbx_seq_one_letter_code
_entity_poly.pdbx_strand_id
1 'polypeptide(L)'
;MLDLIRREDERFVELAYGTSSRGAANRGYEVIVKQAASRKAAGLDRPTRFVCARRVMVHANHPGFAGQNDDRGPLIGRPDAPLIARMNAVRARMQAEADIAAWRRAERRQERARWAREDRGFL
;
A
#
# COMPACT_ATOMS: atom_id res chain seq x y z
N MET A 1 6.22 -4.72 -3.82
CA MET A 1 5.37 -5.25 -2.75
C MET A 1 5.41 -4.30 -1.57
N LEU A 2 4.25 -3.83 -1.13
CA LEU A 2 4.14 -2.91 -0.01
C LEU A 2 3.88 -3.61 1.32
N ASP A 3 3.10 -4.68 1.36
CA ASP A 3 2.89 -5.45 2.59
C ASP A 3 2.48 -6.91 2.32
N LEU A 4 2.63 -7.77 3.33
CA LEU A 4 2.08 -9.12 3.37
C LEU A 4 1.03 -9.20 4.47
N ILE A 5 -0.21 -9.46 4.10
CA ILE A 5 -1.32 -9.61 5.05
C ILE A 5 -1.66 -11.10 5.14
N ARG A 6 -1.66 -11.63 6.36
CA ARG A 6 -2.17 -12.98 6.63
C ARG A 6 -3.59 -12.86 7.17
N ARG A 7 -4.53 -13.58 6.55
CA ARG A 7 -5.91 -13.70 7.03
C ARG A 7 -6.21 -15.18 7.10
N GLU A 8 -6.43 -15.68 8.31
CA GLU A 8 -6.52 -17.12 8.57
C GLU A 8 -5.28 -17.83 8.00
N ASP A 9 -5.48 -18.77 7.07
CA ASP A 9 -4.42 -19.49 6.35
C ASP A 9 -4.09 -18.91 4.98
N GLU A 10 -4.78 -17.84 4.56
CA GLU A 10 -4.55 -17.18 3.30
C GLU A 10 -3.52 -16.05 3.42
N ARG A 11 -2.75 -15.87 2.34
CA ARG A 11 -1.73 -14.83 2.21
C ARG A 11 -2.15 -13.86 1.13
N PHE A 12 -2.13 -12.58 1.46
CA PHE A 12 -2.40 -11.49 0.53
C PHE A 12 -1.20 -10.57 0.45
N VAL A 13 -0.94 -10.09 -0.76
CA VAL A 13 0.10 -9.12 -1.04
C VAL A 13 -0.54 -7.78 -1.36
N GLU A 14 -0.12 -6.73 -0.66
CA GLU A 14 -0.48 -5.37 -1.01
C GLU A 14 0.51 -4.82 -2.04
N LEU A 15 -0.01 -4.41 -3.20
CA LEU A 15 0.79 -3.88 -4.31
C LEU A 15 0.44 -2.42 -4.56
N ALA A 16 1.48 -1.58 -4.65
CA ALA A 16 1.36 -0.27 -5.30
C ALA A 16 1.62 -0.43 -6.80
N TYR A 17 0.79 0.20 -7.61
CA TYR A 17 1.05 0.24 -9.05
C TYR A 17 2.18 1.23 -9.36
N GLY A 18 3.00 0.87 -10.34
CA GLY A 18 4.02 1.73 -10.92
C GLY A 18 3.45 2.58 -12.06
N THR A 19 3.88 3.82 -12.17
CA THR A 19 3.60 4.71 -13.30
C THR A 19 4.84 5.47 -13.72
N SER A 20 4.98 5.71 -15.02
CA SER A 20 5.98 6.62 -15.60
C SER A 20 5.46 8.04 -15.82
N SER A 21 4.18 8.31 -15.52
CA SER A 21 3.56 9.63 -15.72
C SER A 21 4.05 10.63 -14.67
N ARG A 22 4.36 11.85 -15.12
CA ARG A 22 5.01 12.93 -14.33
C ARG A 22 4.06 13.78 -13.45
N GLY A 23 2.85 13.29 -13.17
CA GLY A 23 1.87 14.03 -12.36
C GLY A 23 2.26 14.14 -10.88
N ALA A 24 1.81 15.21 -10.21
CA ALA A 24 2.09 15.47 -8.80
C ALA A 24 0.98 14.98 -7.84
N ALA A 25 -0.12 14.44 -8.39
CA ALA A 25 -1.11 13.75 -7.57
C ALA A 25 -0.42 12.59 -6.84
N ASN A 26 -0.59 12.52 -5.52
CA ASN A 26 0.04 11.58 -4.57
C ASN A 26 1.47 11.93 -4.10
N ARG A 27 1.92 13.17 -4.28
CA ARG A 27 3.20 13.64 -3.73
C ARG A 27 3.29 13.35 -2.23
N GLY A 28 4.40 12.77 -1.81
CA GLY A 28 4.66 12.38 -0.42
C GLY A 28 4.28 10.93 -0.09
N TYR A 29 3.40 10.29 -0.86
CA TYR A 29 3.00 8.88 -0.72
C TYR A 29 3.57 8.00 -1.84
N GLU A 30 4.71 8.40 -2.38
CA GLU A 30 5.33 7.77 -3.53
C GLU A 30 6.78 7.38 -3.27
N VAL A 31 7.19 6.31 -3.95
CA VAL A 31 8.56 5.82 -4.03
C VAL A 31 8.99 5.92 -5.48
N ILE A 32 10.01 6.74 -5.76
CA ILE A 32 10.50 6.98 -7.11
C ILE A 32 11.82 6.23 -7.30
N VAL A 33 11.84 5.28 -8.22
CA VAL A 33 13.04 4.54 -8.62
C VAL A 33 13.63 5.19 -9.86
N LYS A 34 14.52 6.17 -9.67
CA LYS A 34 15.13 6.94 -10.77
C LYS A 34 16.56 6.51 -11.09
N GLN A 35 17.37 6.20 -10.09
CA GLN A 35 18.80 5.94 -10.26
C GLN A 35 19.03 4.60 -11.00
N ALA A 36 20.02 4.55 -11.89
CA ALA A 36 20.27 3.38 -12.73
C ALA A 36 20.55 2.11 -11.92
N ALA A 37 21.34 2.20 -10.85
CA ALA A 37 21.64 1.07 -9.96
C ALA A 37 20.37 0.55 -9.27
N SER A 38 19.56 1.44 -8.68
CA SER A 38 18.30 1.09 -8.02
C SER A 38 17.28 0.51 -8.99
N ARG A 39 17.22 1.02 -10.23
CA ARG A 39 16.36 0.47 -11.30
C ARG A 39 16.77 -0.95 -11.64
N LYS A 40 18.07 -1.20 -11.85
CA LYS A 40 18.60 -2.53 -12.15
C LYS A 40 18.31 -3.51 -11.00
N ALA A 41 18.54 -3.10 -9.75
CA ALA A 41 18.22 -3.92 -8.58
C ALA A 41 16.72 -4.25 -8.49
N ALA A 42 15.86 -3.28 -8.77
CA ALA A 42 14.41 -3.42 -8.74
C ALA A 42 13.81 -4.12 -9.97
N GLY A 43 14.61 -4.53 -10.97
CA GLY A 43 14.12 -5.17 -12.18
C GLY A 43 13.35 -4.24 -13.12
N LEU A 44 13.75 -2.96 -13.18
CA LEU A 44 13.03 -1.93 -13.94
C LEU A 44 13.87 -1.39 -15.10
N ASP A 45 13.31 -1.42 -16.31
CA ASP A 45 13.99 -0.88 -17.50
C ASP A 45 13.93 0.65 -17.60
N ARG A 46 12.97 1.27 -16.91
CA ARG A 46 12.73 2.73 -16.95
C ARG A 46 12.47 3.31 -15.56
N PRO A 47 12.73 4.62 -15.36
CA PRO A 47 12.34 5.30 -14.14
C PRO A 47 10.85 5.10 -13.86
N THR A 48 10.55 4.58 -12.67
CA THR A 48 9.18 4.22 -12.29
C THR A 48 8.85 4.82 -10.93
N ARG A 49 7.66 5.40 -10.83
CA ARG A 49 7.08 5.95 -9.61
C ARG A 49 5.99 5.01 -9.12
N PHE A 50 6.18 4.45 -7.94
CA PHE A 50 5.16 3.64 -7.29
C PHE A 50 4.28 4.52 -6.41
N VAL A 51 2.97 4.50 -6.67
CA VAL A 51 1.98 5.30 -5.93
C VAL A 51 1.47 4.48 -4.74
N CYS A 52 2.10 4.63 -3.58
CA CYS A 52 1.74 3.83 -2.40
C CYS A 52 0.40 4.22 -1.79
N ALA A 53 -0.15 5.40 -2.09
CA ALA A 53 -1.52 5.74 -1.70
C ALA A 53 -2.57 4.92 -2.45
N ARG A 54 -2.24 4.35 -3.62
CA ARG A 54 -3.17 3.60 -4.46
C ARG A 54 -2.73 2.14 -4.57
N ARG A 55 -3.42 1.30 -3.81
CA ARG A 55 -2.98 -0.06 -3.52
C ARG A 55 -4.06 -1.06 -3.92
N VAL A 56 -3.62 -2.22 -4.38
CA VAL A 56 -4.48 -3.37 -4.64
C VAL A 56 -4.02 -4.52 -3.76
N MET A 57 -4.97 -5.25 -3.19
CA MET A 57 -4.72 -6.47 -2.45
C MET A 57 -4.91 -7.64 -3.39
N VAL A 58 -3.89 -8.49 -3.50
CA VAL A 58 -3.91 -9.63 -4.42
C VAL A 58 -3.61 -10.88 -3.60
N HIS A 59 -4.39 -11.95 -3.80
CA HIS A 59 -4.10 -13.23 -3.18
C HIS A 59 -2.72 -13.75 -3.63
N ALA A 60 -1.91 -14.30 -2.73
CA ALA A 60 -0.52 -14.67 -3.03
C ALA A 60 -0.41 -15.77 -4.10
N ASN A 61 -1.44 -16.62 -4.23
CA ASN A 61 -1.53 -17.66 -5.27
C ASN A 61 -2.30 -17.19 -6.52
N HIS A 62 -2.51 -15.89 -6.70
CA HIS A 62 -3.22 -15.37 -7.87
C HIS A 62 -2.43 -15.69 -9.16
N PRO A 63 -3.08 -16.16 -10.24
CA PRO A 63 -2.41 -16.60 -11.46
C PRO A 63 -1.63 -15.47 -12.16
N GLY A 64 -1.93 -14.21 -11.86
CA GLY A 64 -1.12 -13.06 -12.29
C GLY A 64 0.31 -13.02 -11.72
N PHE A 65 0.63 -13.86 -10.72
CA PHE A 65 2.00 -14.13 -10.27
C PHE A 65 2.58 -15.43 -10.86
N ALA A 66 1.87 -16.16 -11.70
CA ALA A 66 2.49 -17.23 -12.47
C ALA A 66 3.33 -16.54 -13.56
N GLY A 67 4.66 -16.66 -13.48
CA GLY A 67 5.54 -16.19 -14.55
C GLY A 67 5.16 -16.88 -15.86
N GLN A 68 5.15 -16.13 -16.97
CA GLN A 68 5.00 -16.75 -18.29
C GLN A 68 6.28 -17.56 -18.59
N ASN A 69 6.25 -18.86 -18.31
CA ASN A 69 7.20 -19.86 -18.82
C ASN A 69 8.70 -19.55 -18.68
N ASP A 70 9.13 -18.93 -17.59
CA ASP A 70 10.56 -18.70 -17.33
C ASP A 70 10.91 -19.25 -15.93
N ASP A 71 11.97 -20.05 -15.84
CA ASP A 71 12.47 -20.73 -14.62
C ASP A 71 12.86 -19.74 -13.50
N ARG A 72 12.74 -18.43 -13.76
CA ARG A 72 13.09 -17.32 -12.87
C ARG A 72 12.00 -16.96 -11.85
N GLY A 73 10.80 -17.52 -11.97
CA GLY A 73 9.67 -17.21 -11.10
C GLY A 73 9.16 -15.76 -11.23
N PRO A 74 8.13 -15.34 -10.46
CA PRO A 74 7.51 -14.02 -10.62
C PRO A 74 8.33 -12.83 -10.13
N LEU A 75 9.48 -13.06 -9.49
CA LEU A 75 10.25 -12.00 -8.86
C LEU A 75 11.16 -11.33 -9.90
N ILE A 76 10.79 -10.14 -10.34
CA ILE A 76 11.58 -9.37 -11.32
C ILE A 76 12.78 -8.64 -10.71
N GLY A 77 12.78 -8.43 -9.39
CA GLY A 77 13.85 -7.71 -8.69
C GLY A 77 13.46 -7.30 -7.28
N ARG A 78 14.37 -6.59 -6.59
CA ARG A 78 14.19 -6.10 -5.22
C ARG A 78 14.62 -4.64 -5.08
N PRO A 79 13.83 -3.78 -4.40
CA PRO A 79 14.28 -2.44 -4.06
C PRO A 79 15.55 -2.50 -3.19
N ASP A 80 16.47 -1.57 -3.41
CA ASP A 80 17.66 -1.43 -2.57
C ASP A 80 17.31 -0.84 -1.18
N ALA A 81 18.30 -0.83 -0.27
CA ALA A 81 18.07 -0.39 1.11
C ALA A 81 17.49 1.03 1.23
N PRO A 82 17.97 2.04 0.48
CA PRO A 82 17.37 3.38 0.48
C PRO A 82 15.89 3.38 0.05
N LEU A 83 15.54 2.61 -0.99
CA LEU A 83 14.15 2.50 -1.44
C LEU A 83 13.28 1.77 -0.41
N ILE A 84 13.79 0.73 0.25
CA ILE A 84 13.11 0.05 1.35
C ILE A 84 12.85 1.02 2.50
N ALA A 85 13.85 1.80 2.92
CA ALA A 85 13.69 2.80 3.97
C ALA A 85 12.62 3.84 3.61
N ARG A 86 12.65 4.34 2.37
CA ARG A 86 11.63 5.28 1.87
C ARG A 86 10.23 4.65 1.86
N MET A 87 10.11 3.40 1.40
CA MET A 87 8.85 2.65 1.40
C MET A 87 8.29 2.50 2.82
N ASN A 88 9.14 2.15 3.79
CA ASN A 88 8.74 2.02 5.19
C ASN A 88 8.29 3.36 5.78
N ALA A 89 8.95 4.47 5.46
CA ALA A 89 8.51 5.81 5.89
C ALA A 89 7.13 6.17 5.34
N VAL A 90 6.87 5.84 4.06
CA VAL A 90 5.54 6.04 3.45
C VAL A 90 4.50 5.14 4.12
N ARG A 91 4.84 3.88 4.42
CA ARG A 91 3.95 2.95 5.13
C ARG A 91 3.58 3.48 6.52
N ALA A 92 4.57 3.90 7.31
CA ALA A 92 4.37 4.44 8.66
C ALA A 92 3.43 5.65 8.65
N ARG A 93 3.62 6.57 7.69
CA ARG A 93 2.74 7.72 7.53
C ARG A 93 1.29 7.31 7.21
N MET A 94 1.10 6.39 6.26
CA MET A 94 -0.24 5.90 5.92
C MET A 94 -0.92 5.22 7.10
N GLN A 95 -0.17 4.46 7.90
CA GLN A 95 -0.70 3.80 9.09
C GLN A 95 -1.14 4.83 10.13
N ALA A 96 -0.30 5.82 10.44
CA ALA A 96 -0.64 6.88 11.39
C ALA A 96 -1.92 7.64 10.98
N GLU A 97 -2.07 7.96 9.69
CA GLU A 97 -3.26 8.61 9.16
C GLU A 97 -4.52 7.71 9.24
N ALA A 98 -4.35 6.41 8.99
CA ALA A 98 -5.43 5.43 9.12
C ALA A 98 -5.90 5.29 10.58
N ASP A 99 -4.96 5.29 11.53
CA ASP A 99 -5.24 5.21 12.97
C ASP A 99 -6.00 6.46 13.45
N ILE A 100 -5.56 7.66 13.05
CA ILE A 100 -6.25 8.92 13.34
C ILE A 100 -7.68 8.88 12.76
N ALA A 101 -7.83 8.41 11.52
CA ALA A 101 -9.15 8.32 10.90
C ALA A 101 -10.05 7.30 11.61
N ALA A 102 -9.50 6.17 12.08
CA ALA A 102 -10.23 5.17 12.85
C ALA A 102 -10.71 5.73 14.20
N TRP A 103 -9.84 6.45 14.91
CA TRP A 103 -10.19 7.14 16.14
C TRP A 103 -11.36 8.12 15.95
N ARG A 104 -11.26 9.01 14.95
CA ARG A 104 -12.35 9.96 14.61
C ARG A 104 -13.66 9.27 14.21
N ARG A 105 -13.59 8.11 13.54
CA ARG A 105 -14.80 7.32 13.21
C ARG A 105 -15.42 6.69 14.46
N ALA A 106 -14.61 6.29 15.45
CA ALA A 106 -15.12 5.74 16.70
C ALA A 106 -15.83 6.81 17.53
N GLU A 107 -15.23 7.99 17.67
CA GLU A 107 -15.81 9.14 18.37
C GLU A 107 -17.19 9.52 17.81
N ARG A 108 -17.28 9.73 16.49
CA ARG A 108 -18.57 10.02 15.83
C ARG A 108 -19.63 8.92 16.02
N ARG A 109 -19.23 7.65 16.12
CA ARG A 109 -20.17 6.55 16.39
C ARG A 109 -20.69 6.61 17.83
N GLN A 110 -19.85 6.98 18.79
CA GLN A 110 -20.24 7.13 20.19
C GLN A 110 -21.19 8.32 20.36
N GLU A 111 -20.88 9.47 19.75
CA GLU A 111 -21.75 10.65 19.77
C GLU A 111 -23.14 10.35 19.19
N ARG A 112 -23.18 9.74 18.00
CA ARG A 112 -24.45 9.31 17.36
C ARG A 112 -25.23 8.33 18.24
N ALA A 113 -24.54 7.40 18.90
CA ALA A 113 -25.18 6.45 19.80
C ALA A 113 -25.71 7.11 21.08
N ARG A 114 -25.06 8.18 21.57
CA ARG A 114 -25.56 8.99 22.70
C ARG A 114 -26.83 9.74 22.31
N TRP A 115 -26.81 10.50 21.23
CA TRP A 115 -28.00 11.22 20.74
C TRP A 115 -29.18 10.28 20.48
N ALA A 116 -28.94 9.11 19.88
CA ALA A 116 -29.99 8.12 19.64
C ALA A 116 -30.58 7.50 20.92
N ARG A 117 -29.87 7.54 22.07
CA ARG A 117 -30.40 7.10 23.37
C ARG A 117 -31.18 8.22 24.05
N GLU A 118 -30.68 9.45 23.96
CA GLU A 118 -31.35 10.64 24.50
C GLU A 118 -32.70 10.82 23.81
N ASP A 119 -32.76 10.75 22.48
CA ASP A 119 -34.00 10.85 21.68
C ASP A 119 -35.04 9.77 22.03
N ARG A 120 -34.60 8.55 22.41
CA ARG A 120 -35.49 7.48 22.90
C ARG A 120 -35.93 7.64 24.35
N GLY A 121 -35.26 8.48 25.14
CA GLY A 121 -35.60 8.78 26.52
C GLY A 121 -36.63 9.91 26.67
N PHE A 122 -36.99 10.58 25.57
CA PHE A 122 -37.99 11.66 25.51
C PHE A 122 -39.37 11.22 24.98
N LEU A 123 -39.64 9.91 24.89
CA LEU A 123 -40.96 9.33 24.53
C LEU A 123 -41.63 8.64 25.72
#